data_AF-K0VI38-F1
#
_entry.id   AF-K0VI38-F1
#
_cell.length_a   1.000
_cell.length_b   1.000
_cell.length_c   1.000
_cell.angle_alpha   90.00
_cell.angle_beta   90.00
_cell.angle_gamma   90.00
#
_symmetry.space_group_name_H-M   'P 1'
#
loop_
_entity.id
_entity.type
_entity.pdbx_description
1 polymer ?
#
loop_
_entity_poly.entity_id
_entity_poly.type
_entity_poly.pdbx_seq_one_letter_code
_entity_poly.pdbx_strand_id
1 'polypeptide(L)'
;MGKIDFKQLAKAEFQVVVIGLGPVGITLCNLLGSFGISVLGIDARDDVFALPRAIGMDHEVMRVFQGLGVADDLASIVGEYRDSEYRAADGTLLRRFISPARPHKLGWPAYLTFVQPPLERILRDKARNSPTVTIMTGVEVVSLDDPSSPRLSLREMDTGDTISVNATFVVGCDGGNSFVRRTLDIRFEDLVFDQPWLVIDVVLGDEDVNLPETNVQFCNPARPHTFVVLPGNLRRWEFMLLPGETGEEINRSERIWELLSPWLKPGQAEIWRSATYRFHALVAESWRKGNVFLAGDACHMTPPFLAQGMVQGIKDASNLGWKIASALQGGPAKLLDTYEQERRPLVHKVISITKSLGEVICEIDQERAEARNAAMKALVAEGKGTVIRQSLFPPIADGAIGFASNGRPAPGAGEVCPQPRVVVGGISILFDDVLGNDFVVIAKGLNITDAVRNQLSRLAIALFEFGVADGFEEEEHILESWLSERGFRAIVVRPDRVIFGAVSDESELTMLLEQLAGWTVSANDEGDRTKAWVDKSRY
;
A
#
# COMPACT_ATOMS: atom_id res chain seq x y z
N MET A 1 -9.01 -11.32 26.68
CA MET A 1 -8.18 -10.51 27.61
C MET A 1 -9.00 -9.31 28.05
N GLY A 2 -8.95 -8.92 29.33
CA GLY A 2 -9.60 -7.69 29.78
C GLY A 2 -9.00 -6.47 29.06
N LYS A 3 -9.80 -5.42 28.84
CA LYS A 3 -9.29 -4.16 28.28
C LYS A 3 -8.18 -3.62 29.19
N ILE A 4 -6.96 -3.53 28.67
CA ILE A 4 -5.83 -2.89 29.35
C ILE A 4 -6.16 -1.39 29.43
N ASP A 5 -6.18 -0.82 30.64
CA ASP A 5 -6.33 0.62 30.83
C ASP A 5 -4.99 1.35 30.63
N PHE A 6 -5.03 2.68 30.52
CA PHE A 6 -3.82 3.48 30.27
C PHE A 6 -2.71 3.25 31.30
N LYS A 7 -3.03 3.16 32.60
CA LYS A 7 -2.01 2.97 33.66
C LYS A 7 -1.39 1.58 33.64
N GLN A 8 -2.13 0.58 33.15
CA GLN A 8 -1.64 -0.78 33.01
C GLN A 8 -0.60 -0.92 31.88
N LEU A 9 -0.61 -0.05 30.87
CA LEU A 9 0.38 -0.07 29.79
C LEU A 9 1.82 0.05 30.31
N ALA A 10 2.04 0.80 31.40
CA ALA A 10 3.36 0.99 32.02
C ALA A 10 3.99 -0.32 32.55
N LYS A 11 3.19 -1.37 32.73
CA LYS A 11 3.62 -2.68 33.23
C LYS A 11 3.56 -3.78 32.16
N ALA A 12 3.04 -3.47 30.97
CA ALA A 12 2.92 -4.41 29.87
C ALA A 12 4.19 -4.40 29.02
N GLU A 13 4.56 -5.57 28.51
CA GLU A 13 5.67 -5.71 27.57
C GLU A 13 5.14 -5.81 26.14
N PHE A 14 5.51 -4.83 25.31
CA PHE A 14 5.19 -4.81 23.89
C PHE A 14 6.48 -4.96 23.10
N GLN A 15 6.46 -5.83 22.08
CA GLN A 15 7.61 -5.98 21.19
C GLN A 15 7.67 -4.81 20.21
N VAL A 16 6.50 -4.33 19.75
CA VAL A 16 6.40 -3.22 18.80
C VAL A 16 5.37 -2.20 19.28
N VAL A 17 5.73 -0.92 19.22
CA VAL A 17 4.78 0.19 19.37
C VAL A 17 4.59 0.88 18.02
N VAL A 18 3.34 0.98 17.56
CA VAL A 18 2.96 1.68 16.33
C VAL A 18 2.27 2.99 16.70
N ILE A 19 2.81 4.11 16.24
CA ILE A 19 2.33 5.46 16.57
C ILE A 19 1.53 6.00 15.38
N GLY A 20 0.24 6.26 15.58
CA GLY A 20 -0.73 6.64 14.56
C GLY A 20 -1.50 5.43 14.05
N LEU A 21 -2.84 5.49 14.12
CA LEU A 21 -3.77 4.44 13.69
C LEU A 21 -4.61 4.87 12.49
N GLY A 22 -4.02 5.66 11.60
CA GLY A 22 -4.52 5.78 10.22
C GLY A 22 -4.33 4.46 9.45
N PRO A 23 -4.69 4.41 8.15
CA PRO A 23 -4.70 3.17 7.38
C PRO A 23 -3.39 2.39 7.44
N VAL A 24 -2.25 3.07 7.35
CA VAL A 24 -0.91 2.45 7.39
C VAL A 24 -0.63 1.80 8.75
N GLY A 25 -0.81 2.53 9.83
CA GLY A 25 -0.51 2.04 11.17
C GLY A 25 -1.42 0.90 11.60
N ILE A 26 -2.73 0.99 11.32
CA ILE A 26 -3.66 -0.08 11.68
C ILE A 26 -3.44 -1.34 10.84
N THR A 27 -3.04 -1.20 9.57
CA THR A 27 -2.64 -2.34 8.74
C THR A 27 -1.36 -2.99 9.29
N LEU A 28 -0.35 -2.20 9.67
CA LEU A 28 0.87 -2.73 10.28
C LEU A 28 0.59 -3.47 11.59
N CYS A 29 -0.29 -2.93 12.45
CA CYS A 29 -0.69 -3.60 13.69
C CYS A 29 -1.31 -4.98 13.40
N ASN A 30 -2.23 -5.07 12.44
CA ASN A 30 -2.87 -6.32 12.06
C ASN A 30 -1.88 -7.32 11.44
N LEU A 31 -0.96 -6.85 10.59
CA LEU A 31 0.09 -7.69 9.99
C LEU A 31 0.99 -8.29 11.06
N LEU A 32 1.56 -7.46 11.93
CA LEU A 32 2.39 -7.90 13.05
C LEU A 32 1.62 -8.85 13.99
N GLY A 33 0.36 -8.53 14.29
CA GLY A 33 -0.50 -9.37 15.09
C GLY A 33 -0.73 -10.76 14.46
N SER A 34 -0.85 -10.84 13.13
CA SER A 34 -0.97 -12.10 12.38
C SER A 34 0.29 -12.96 12.43
N PHE A 35 1.46 -12.34 12.63
CA PHE A 35 2.73 -13.02 12.89
C PHE A 35 2.93 -13.39 14.37
N GLY A 36 1.94 -13.16 15.22
CA GLY A 36 2.00 -13.46 16.66
C GLY A 36 2.81 -12.46 17.49
N ILE A 37 3.13 -11.29 16.93
CA ILE A 37 3.94 -10.27 17.62
C ILE A 37 3.06 -9.45 18.57
N SER A 38 3.54 -9.20 19.80
CA SER A 38 2.88 -8.31 20.77
C SER A 38 3.01 -6.85 20.34
N VAL A 39 1.88 -6.20 20.00
CA VAL A 39 1.81 -4.85 19.46
C VAL A 39 0.96 -3.93 20.33
N LEU A 40 1.47 -2.73 20.61
CA LEU A 40 0.68 -1.60 21.07
C LEU A 40 0.53 -0.58 19.94
N GLY A 41 -0.68 -0.41 19.45
CA GLY A 41 -1.04 0.66 18.51
C GLY A 41 -1.67 1.84 19.24
N ILE A 42 -1.16 3.06 19.02
CA ILE A 42 -1.67 4.27 19.68
C ILE A 42 -2.07 5.36 18.70
N ASP A 43 -3.11 6.13 19.02
CA ASP A 43 -3.51 7.31 18.27
C ASP A 43 -3.97 8.42 19.22
N ALA A 44 -3.60 9.66 18.92
CA ALA A 44 -4.03 10.82 19.70
C ALA A 44 -5.54 11.10 19.52
N ARG A 45 -6.16 10.62 18.44
CA ARG A 45 -7.60 10.76 18.18
C ARG A 45 -8.37 9.58 18.78
N ASP A 46 -9.58 9.86 19.24
CA ASP A 46 -10.46 8.85 19.84
C ASP A 46 -11.07 7.87 18.83
N ASP A 47 -11.28 8.33 17.58
CA ASP A 47 -11.89 7.52 16.53
C ASP A 47 -11.26 7.79 15.15
N VAL A 48 -11.67 7.01 14.16
CA VAL A 48 -11.34 7.21 12.75
C VAL A 48 -11.71 8.63 12.31
N PHE A 49 -10.92 9.17 11.39
CA PHE A 49 -11.27 10.45 10.80
C PHE A 49 -12.54 10.30 9.96
N ALA A 50 -13.59 11.05 10.29
CA ALA A 50 -14.92 10.88 9.68
C ALA A 50 -14.98 11.26 8.18
N LEU A 51 -13.97 11.97 7.68
CA LEU A 51 -13.97 12.57 6.35
C LEU A 51 -13.03 11.83 5.38
N PRO A 52 -13.47 11.45 4.17
CA PRO A 52 -12.66 10.68 3.23
C PRO A 52 -11.47 11.49 2.69
N ARG A 53 -10.25 10.96 2.80
CA ARG A 53 -9.04 11.59 2.24
C ARG A 53 -8.58 10.83 1.00
N ALA A 54 -8.13 9.60 1.20
CA ALA A 54 -7.87 8.63 0.14
C ALA A 54 -9.18 8.04 -0.39
N ILE A 55 -9.20 7.79 -1.70
CA ILE A 55 -10.40 7.36 -2.43
C ILE A 55 -10.14 6.22 -3.42
N GLY A 56 -8.87 5.81 -3.59
CA GLY A 56 -8.53 4.73 -4.50
C GLY A 56 -7.37 3.89 -4.00
N MET A 57 -7.38 2.61 -4.33
CA MET A 57 -6.35 1.63 -3.98
C MET A 57 -6.15 0.63 -5.12
N ASP A 58 -4.97 0.01 -5.18
CA ASP A 58 -4.65 -0.99 -6.19
C ASP A 58 -4.86 -2.42 -5.67
N HIS A 59 -4.77 -3.38 -6.61
CA HIS A 59 -4.89 -4.81 -6.30
C HIS A 59 -3.83 -5.36 -5.33
N GLU A 60 -2.67 -4.72 -5.17
CA GLU A 60 -1.66 -5.17 -4.22
C GLU A 60 -2.09 -4.84 -2.79
N VAL A 61 -2.71 -3.69 -2.58
CA VAL A 61 -3.37 -3.35 -1.30
C VAL A 61 -4.50 -4.33 -1.00
N MET A 62 -5.33 -4.68 -2.00
CA MET A 62 -6.37 -5.69 -1.81
C MET A 62 -5.80 -7.05 -1.42
N ARG A 63 -4.63 -7.45 -1.96
CA ARG A 63 -3.93 -8.67 -1.54
C ARG A 63 -3.45 -8.61 -0.09
N VAL A 64 -2.97 -7.45 0.37
CA VAL A 64 -2.65 -7.27 1.80
C VAL A 64 -3.91 -7.46 2.66
N PHE A 65 -5.05 -6.88 2.26
CA PHE A 65 -6.32 -7.04 2.97
C PHE A 65 -6.91 -8.45 2.90
N GLN A 66 -6.68 -9.18 1.80
CA GLN A 66 -6.98 -10.59 1.68
C GLN A 66 -6.15 -11.42 2.66
N GLY A 67 -4.84 -11.18 2.76
CA GLY A 67 -3.98 -11.85 3.74
C GLY A 67 -4.37 -11.54 5.19
N LEU A 68 -4.99 -10.38 5.42
CA LEU A 68 -5.63 -10.04 6.69
C LEU A 68 -7.05 -10.61 6.83
N GLY A 69 -7.60 -11.29 5.84
CA GLY A 69 -8.94 -11.89 5.90
C GLY A 69 -10.07 -10.86 6.05
N VAL A 70 -9.90 -9.66 5.51
CA VAL A 70 -10.95 -8.60 5.50
C VAL A 70 -11.37 -8.20 4.10
N ALA A 71 -10.81 -8.82 3.05
CA ALA A 71 -11.12 -8.44 1.67
C ALA A 71 -12.62 -8.52 1.35
N ASP A 72 -13.33 -9.54 1.85
CA ASP A 72 -14.77 -9.70 1.64
C ASP A 72 -15.58 -8.63 2.38
N ASP A 73 -15.16 -8.24 3.59
CA ASP A 73 -15.81 -7.16 4.36
C ASP A 73 -15.74 -5.81 3.62
N LEU A 74 -14.73 -5.63 2.76
CA LEU A 74 -14.56 -4.42 1.96
C LEU A 74 -15.54 -4.33 0.78
N ALA A 75 -16.18 -5.42 0.37
CA ALA A 75 -17.02 -5.48 -0.82
C ALA A 75 -18.12 -4.39 -0.84
N SER A 76 -18.66 -4.04 0.32
CA SER A 76 -19.72 -3.04 0.47
C SER A 76 -19.24 -1.58 0.36
N ILE A 77 -17.94 -1.33 0.48
CA ILE A 77 -17.37 0.03 0.57
C ILE A 77 -16.45 0.35 -0.61
N VAL A 78 -16.24 -0.61 -1.51
CA VAL A 78 -15.44 -0.45 -2.72
C VAL A 78 -16.33 -0.31 -3.96
N GLY A 79 -15.80 0.36 -4.97
CA GLY A 79 -16.42 0.51 -6.27
C GLY A 79 -15.40 0.23 -7.37
N GLU A 80 -15.87 -0.21 -8.53
CA GLU A 80 -15.00 -0.37 -9.70
C GLU A 80 -14.37 0.98 -10.06
N TYR A 81 -13.05 0.96 -10.29
CA TYR A 81 -12.37 2.16 -10.75
C TYR A 81 -12.59 2.34 -12.26
N ARG A 82 -13.21 3.46 -12.63
CA ARG A 82 -13.43 3.84 -14.03
C ARG A 82 -12.12 4.30 -14.66
N ASP A 83 -11.99 4.11 -15.97
CA ASP A 83 -10.86 4.67 -16.74
C ASP A 83 -10.66 6.15 -16.42
N SER A 84 -9.40 6.60 -16.47
CA SER A 84 -9.07 8.01 -16.23
C SER A 84 -8.67 8.70 -17.52
N GLU A 85 -9.28 9.83 -17.81
CA GLU A 85 -9.05 10.57 -19.05
C GLU A 85 -8.52 11.95 -18.76
N TYR A 86 -7.52 12.38 -19.52
CA TYR A 86 -7.08 13.77 -19.52
C TYR A 86 -7.84 14.44 -20.65
N ARG A 87 -8.54 15.52 -20.34
CA ARG A 87 -9.35 16.25 -21.31
C ARG A 87 -8.94 17.72 -21.34
N ALA A 88 -8.85 18.30 -22.53
CA ALA A 88 -8.67 19.74 -22.69
C ALA A 88 -9.91 20.51 -22.20
N ALA A 89 -9.83 21.83 -22.12
CA ALA A 89 -10.94 22.69 -21.69
C ALA A 89 -12.20 22.53 -22.57
N ASP A 90 -12.04 22.20 -23.85
CA ASP A 90 -13.11 21.93 -24.80
C ASP A 90 -13.68 20.48 -24.73
N GLY A 91 -13.18 19.67 -23.79
CA GLY A 91 -13.54 18.26 -23.61
C GLY A 91 -12.79 17.27 -24.50
N THR A 92 -11.91 17.72 -25.40
CA THR A 92 -11.13 16.84 -26.28
C THR A 92 -10.24 15.91 -25.47
N LEU A 93 -10.20 14.61 -25.82
CA LEU A 93 -9.33 13.62 -25.19
C LEU A 93 -7.85 13.90 -25.50
N LEU A 94 -7.02 13.95 -24.46
CA LEU A 94 -5.56 14.13 -24.53
C LEU A 94 -4.80 12.86 -24.15
N ARG A 95 -5.34 12.06 -23.22
CA ARG A 95 -4.75 10.80 -22.77
C ARG A 95 -5.81 9.95 -22.08
N ARG A 96 -5.66 8.63 -22.15
CA ARG A 96 -6.47 7.67 -21.39
C ARG A 96 -5.58 6.74 -20.57
N PHE A 97 -5.93 6.53 -19.32
CA PHE A 97 -5.37 5.51 -18.45
C PHE A 97 -6.42 4.44 -18.23
N ILE A 98 -6.04 3.20 -18.54
CA ILE A 98 -6.90 2.04 -18.40
C ILE A 98 -6.28 1.05 -17.40
N SER A 99 -7.14 0.19 -16.85
CA SER A 99 -6.72 -0.97 -16.08
C SER A 99 -6.69 -2.22 -16.98
N PRO A 100 -5.82 -3.21 -16.71
CA PRO A 100 -5.86 -4.50 -17.37
C PRO A 100 -7.24 -5.16 -17.25
N ALA A 101 -7.70 -5.76 -18.34
CA ALA A 101 -8.95 -6.53 -18.38
C ALA A 101 -8.83 -7.82 -17.54
N ARG A 102 -9.97 -8.51 -17.37
CA ARG A 102 -10.02 -9.87 -16.81
C ARG A 102 -9.40 -10.87 -17.80
N PRO A 103 -8.82 -11.99 -17.34
CA PRO A 103 -8.68 -12.37 -15.93
C PRO A 103 -7.62 -11.51 -15.21
N HIS A 104 -7.85 -11.23 -13.93
CA HIS A 104 -6.98 -10.32 -13.18
C HIS A 104 -5.74 -11.05 -12.69
N LYS A 105 -4.55 -10.63 -13.16
CA LYS A 105 -3.25 -11.24 -12.81
C LYS A 105 -3.04 -11.47 -11.30
N LEU A 106 -3.60 -10.62 -10.46
CA LEU A 106 -3.43 -10.64 -9.01
C LEU A 106 -4.72 -11.06 -8.26
N GLY A 107 -5.71 -11.64 -8.96
CA GLY A 107 -7.00 -12.07 -8.39
C GLY A 107 -8.01 -10.96 -8.12
N TRP A 108 -7.55 -9.70 -7.98
CA TRP A 108 -8.40 -8.54 -7.70
C TRP A 108 -8.42 -7.52 -8.86
N PRO A 109 -9.49 -6.73 -9.00
CA PRO A 109 -9.52 -5.60 -9.93
C PRO A 109 -8.29 -4.72 -9.75
N ALA A 110 -7.61 -4.38 -10.85
CA ALA A 110 -6.29 -3.76 -10.81
C ALA A 110 -6.28 -2.39 -10.08
N TYR A 111 -7.44 -1.74 -10.02
CA TYR A 111 -7.67 -0.55 -9.24
C TYR A 111 -9.14 -0.46 -8.79
N LEU A 112 -9.36 0.09 -7.60
CA LEU A 112 -10.68 0.26 -6.99
C LEU A 112 -10.82 1.67 -6.43
N THR A 113 -12.05 2.15 -6.32
CA THR A 113 -12.39 3.28 -5.43
C THR A 113 -12.94 2.75 -4.12
N PHE A 114 -12.84 3.54 -3.05
CA PHE A 114 -13.35 3.14 -1.74
C PHE A 114 -13.72 4.34 -0.86
N VAL A 115 -14.46 4.05 0.21
CA VAL A 115 -14.77 5.00 1.28
C VAL A 115 -13.85 4.75 2.47
N GLN A 116 -13.01 5.73 2.81
CA GLN A 116 -11.93 5.55 3.80
C GLN A 116 -12.37 5.30 5.25
N PRO A 117 -13.31 6.06 5.84
CA PRO A 117 -13.66 5.85 7.25
C PRO A 117 -14.18 4.42 7.54
N PRO A 118 -15.05 3.81 6.70
CA PRO A 118 -15.42 2.40 6.84
C PRO A 118 -14.24 1.42 6.73
N LEU A 119 -13.29 1.66 5.79
CA LEU A 119 -12.07 0.85 5.68
C LEU A 119 -11.28 0.85 7.00
N GLU A 120 -11.04 2.04 7.57
CA GLU A 120 -10.32 2.16 8.84
C GLU A 120 -11.07 1.47 9.99
N ARG A 121 -12.41 1.53 10.01
CA ARG A 121 -13.22 0.84 11.03
C ARG A 121 -13.06 -0.67 10.95
N ILE A 122 -13.18 -1.26 9.76
CA ILE A 122 -12.99 -2.71 9.54
C ILE A 122 -11.62 -3.15 10.04
N LEU A 123 -10.57 -2.41 9.70
CA LEU A 123 -9.20 -2.71 10.14
C LEU A 123 -9.02 -2.56 11.67
N ARG A 124 -9.64 -1.53 12.28
CA ARG A 124 -9.60 -1.33 13.74
C ARG A 124 -10.36 -2.42 14.48
N ASP A 125 -11.51 -2.85 13.97
CA ASP A 125 -12.30 -3.91 14.56
C ASP A 125 -11.58 -5.26 14.48
N LYS A 126 -10.90 -5.54 13.37
CA LYS A 126 -10.00 -6.69 13.27
C LYS A 126 -8.90 -6.63 14.35
N ALA A 127 -8.21 -5.49 14.48
CA ALA A 127 -7.12 -5.33 15.43
C ALA A 127 -7.59 -5.52 16.89
N ARG A 128 -8.76 -4.97 17.24
CA ARG A 128 -9.38 -5.12 18.57
C ARG A 128 -9.73 -6.57 18.93
N ASN A 129 -10.02 -7.40 17.92
CA ASN A 129 -10.31 -8.81 18.09
C ASN A 129 -9.06 -9.70 18.08
N SER A 130 -7.88 -9.13 17.87
CA SER A 130 -6.61 -9.88 17.93
C SER A 130 -6.16 -10.12 19.37
N PRO A 131 -5.67 -11.32 19.72
CA PRO A 131 -5.10 -11.58 21.04
C PRO A 131 -3.73 -10.91 21.27
N THR A 132 -3.07 -10.47 20.20
CA THR A 132 -1.69 -9.94 20.23
C THR A 132 -1.61 -8.42 20.01
N VAL A 133 -2.72 -7.76 19.69
CA VAL A 133 -2.75 -6.32 19.39
C VAL A 133 -3.57 -5.60 20.45
N THR A 134 -2.96 -4.61 21.09
CA THR A 134 -3.62 -3.67 21.98
C THR A 134 -3.74 -2.32 21.27
N ILE A 135 -4.96 -1.76 21.21
CA ILE A 135 -5.23 -0.46 20.59
C ILE A 135 -5.62 0.54 21.68
N MET A 136 -4.94 1.69 21.71
CA MET A 136 -5.24 2.80 22.62
C MET A 136 -5.44 4.09 21.82
N THR A 137 -6.63 4.67 21.92
CA THR A 137 -6.98 5.95 21.30
C THR A 137 -7.02 7.05 22.37
N GLY A 138 -6.97 8.32 21.96
CA GLY A 138 -6.87 9.43 22.92
C GLY A 138 -5.54 9.41 23.69
N VAL A 139 -4.48 8.85 23.09
CA VAL A 139 -3.14 8.74 23.67
C VAL A 139 -2.11 9.25 22.69
N GLU A 140 -1.31 10.23 23.12
CA GLU A 140 -0.24 10.79 22.31
C GLU A 140 1.15 10.45 22.86
N VAL A 141 2.14 10.43 21.97
CA VAL A 141 3.55 10.35 22.35
C VAL A 141 4.07 11.75 22.58
N VAL A 142 4.68 11.99 23.74
CA VAL A 142 5.27 13.28 24.10
C VAL A 142 6.79 13.25 24.12
N SER A 143 7.40 12.08 24.28
CA SER A 143 8.85 11.87 24.12
C SER A 143 9.15 10.49 23.53
N LEU A 144 10.23 10.43 22.76
CA LEU A 144 10.86 9.20 22.30
C LEU A 144 12.37 9.35 22.54
N ASP A 145 12.88 8.58 23.49
CA ASP A 145 14.29 8.54 23.87
C ASP A 145 15.02 7.37 23.21
N ASP A 146 16.36 7.42 23.19
CA ASP A 146 17.30 6.43 22.62
C ASP A 146 16.74 5.56 21.49
N PRO A 147 16.93 5.95 20.21
CA PRO A 147 16.43 5.16 19.09
C PRO A 147 16.94 3.72 19.04
N SER A 148 18.06 3.38 19.70
CA SER A 148 18.59 1.99 19.72
C SER A 148 17.85 1.10 20.71
N SER A 149 17.26 1.68 21.75
CA SER A 149 16.45 1.00 22.77
C SER A 149 15.29 1.93 23.16
N PRO A 150 14.27 2.03 22.29
CA PRO A 150 13.32 3.13 22.36
C PRO A 150 12.47 3.06 23.62
N ARG A 151 12.47 4.18 24.34
CA ARG A 151 11.57 4.43 25.48
C ARG A 151 10.65 5.58 25.13
N LEU A 152 9.35 5.31 25.22
CA LEU A 152 8.29 6.27 24.91
C LEU A 152 7.71 6.84 26.20
N SER A 153 7.45 8.15 26.22
CA SER A 153 6.51 8.75 27.17
C SER A 153 5.18 8.98 26.49
N LEU A 154 4.13 8.37 27.02
CA LEU A 154 2.77 8.45 26.52
C LEU A 154 1.95 9.35 27.44
N ARG A 155 1.08 10.18 26.86
CA ARG A 155 0.13 11.03 27.60
C ARG A 155 -1.31 10.70 27.19
N GLU A 156 -2.15 10.46 28.18
CA GLU A 156 -3.60 10.32 27.97
C GLU A 156 -4.22 11.71 27.84
N MET A 157 -4.96 11.94 26.76
CA MET A 157 -5.44 13.27 26.39
C MET A 157 -6.47 13.82 27.38
N ASP A 158 -7.34 12.95 27.92
CA ASP A 158 -8.43 13.36 28.80
C ASP A 158 -7.96 13.72 30.21
N THR A 159 -6.97 13.00 30.74
CA THR A 159 -6.51 13.15 32.13
C THR A 159 -5.22 13.95 32.24
N GLY A 160 -4.41 13.98 31.17
CA GLY A 160 -3.05 14.49 31.18
C GLY A 160 -2.04 13.55 31.87
N ASP A 161 -2.48 12.38 32.35
CA ASP A 161 -1.60 11.40 32.98
C ASP A 161 -0.52 10.96 31.99
N THR A 162 0.72 10.81 32.48
CA THR A 162 1.87 10.41 31.68
C THR A 162 2.48 9.12 32.22
N ILE A 163 2.82 8.21 31.31
CA ILE A 163 3.49 6.93 31.63
C ILE A 163 4.67 6.71 30.69
N SER A 164 5.58 5.79 31.05
CA SER A 164 6.62 5.31 30.15
C SER A 164 6.35 3.89 29.67
N VAL A 165 6.65 3.61 28.41
CA VAL A 165 6.60 2.28 27.80
C VAL A 165 7.92 2.00 27.09
N ASN A 166 8.46 0.80 27.28
CA ASN A 166 9.62 0.32 26.51
C ASN A 166 9.11 -0.54 25.34
N ALA A 167 9.81 -0.48 24.22
CA ALA A 167 9.54 -1.34 23.08
C ALA A 167 10.85 -1.83 22.45
N THR A 168 10.83 -3.02 21.85
CA THR A 168 11.97 -3.45 21.03
C THR A 168 12.05 -2.60 19.77
N PHE A 169 10.91 -2.34 19.13
CA PHE A 169 10.79 -1.50 17.95
C PHE A 169 9.67 -0.48 18.07
N VAL A 170 9.86 0.68 17.45
CA VAL A 170 8.83 1.72 17.31
C VAL A 170 8.63 2.04 15.83
N VAL A 171 7.39 2.17 15.38
CA VAL A 171 7.07 2.58 14.01
C VAL A 171 6.18 3.82 14.01
N GLY A 172 6.71 4.93 13.50
CA GLY A 172 5.97 6.16 13.27
C GLY A 172 5.12 6.09 12.00
N CYS A 173 3.82 5.93 12.18
CA CYS A 173 2.77 5.99 11.16
C CYS A 173 1.89 7.25 11.37
N ASP A 174 2.47 8.29 11.96
CA ASP A 174 1.81 9.47 12.55
C ASP A 174 1.65 10.65 11.57
N GLY A 175 1.69 10.36 10.27
CA GLY A 175 1.27 11.27 9.20
C GLY A 175 2.31 12.31 8.77
N GLY A 176 1.91 13.22 7.88
CA GLY A 176 2.81 14.24 7.30
C GLY A 176 3.48 15.14 8.34
N ASN A 177 2.80 15.39 9.46
CA ASN A 177 3.31 16.12 10.62
C ASN A 177 3.90 15.19 11.69
N SER A 178 4.49 14.06 11.29
CA SER A 178 5.09 13.06 12.18
C SER A 178 5.94 13.68 13.29
N PHE A 179 5.55 13.41 14.54
CA PHE A 179 6.33 13.64 15.74
C PHE A 179 7.61 12.79 15.70
N VAL A 180 7.47 11.50 15.36
CA VAL A 180 8.59 10.55 15.35
C VAL A 180 9.70 11.03 14.41
N ARG A 181 9.37 11.40 13.17
CA ARG A 181 10.34 11.92 12.19
C ARG A 181 11.09 13.13 12.72
N ARG A 182 10.37 14.11 13.28
CA ARG A 182 10.99 15.33 13.82
C ARG A 182 11.88 15.03 15.02
N THR A 183 11.46 14.14 15.92
CA THR A 183 12.26 13.73 17.09
C THR A 183 13.55 13.02 16.67
N LEU A 184 13.55 12.29 15.56
CA LEU A 184 14.76 11.67 15.02
C LEU A 184 15.68 12.63 14.23
N ASP A 185 15.25 13.88 14.03
CA ASP A 185 15.88 14.90 13.17
C ASP A 185 16.04 14.44 11.71
N ILE A 186 15.02 13.75 11.19
CA ILE A 186 14.99 13.28 9.80
C ILE A 186 14.29 14.34 8.94
N ARG A 187 14.99 14.83 7.92
CA ARG A 187 14.47 15.84 6.99
C ARG A 187 13.73 15.19 5.82
N PHE A 188 12.94 16.02 5.15
CA PHE A 188 12.37 15.69 3.86
C PHE A 188 13.22 16.25 2.73
N GLU A 189 13.50 15.40 1.74
CA GLU A 189 13.85 15.79 0.39
C GLU A 189 12.59 16.30 -0.31
N ASP A 190 12.63 17.54 -0.81
CA ASP A 190 11.54 18.15 -1.58
C ASP A 190 11.77 17.95 -3.08
N LEU A 191 10.84 17.25 -3.73
CA LEU A 191 10.88 17.00 -5.17
C LEU A 191 10.27 18.13 -5.99
N VAL A 192 9.97 19.27 -5.37
CA VAL A 192 9.50 20.53 -5.97
C VAL A 192 8.13 20.38 -6.62
N PHE A 193 7.15 19.97 -5.83
CA PHE A 193 5.73 20.03 -6.21
C PHE A 193 4.92 20.47 -5.00
N ASP A 194 4.25 21.61 -5.13
CA ASP A 194 3.58 22.25 -4.01
C ASP A 194 2.33 23.01 -4.49
N GLN A 195 1.22 22.30 -4.63
CA GLN A 195 0.00 22.83 -5.25
C GLN A 195 -1.19 22.83 -4.27
N PRO A 196 -1.83 23.98 -4.00
CA PRO A 196 -3.04 24.04 -3.21
C PRO A 196 -4.28 23.65 -4.03
N TRP A 197 -5.11 22.77 -3.48
CA TRP A 197 -6.33 22.28 -4.11
C TRP A 197 -7.48 22.24 -3.11
N LEU A 198 -8.68 22.57 -3.59
CA LEU A 198 -9.94 22.36 -2.90
C LEU A 198 -10.47 20.98 -3.31
N VAL A 199 -10.76 20.13 -2.34
CA VAL A 199 -11.44 18.84 -2.55
C VAL A 199 -12.87 18.97 -2.07
N ILE A 200 -13.83 18.59 -2.90
CA ILE A 200 -15.25 18.57 -2.60
C ILE A 200 -15.78 17.15 -2.84
N ASP A 201 -16.29 16.53 -1.79
CA ASP A 201 -17.00 15.27 -1.85
C ASP A 201 -18.49 15.53 -1.69
N VAL A 202 -19.30 14.98 -2.61
CA VAL A 202 -20.75 15.11 -2.57
C VAL A 202 -21.44 13.76 -2.61
N VAL A 203 -22.64 13.72 -2.03
CA VAL A 203 -23.60 12.63 -2.16
C VAL A 203 -24.66 13.10 -3.15
N LEU A 204 -24.78 12.44 -4.31
CA LEU A 204 -25.83 12.78 -5.28
C LEU A 204 -27.22 12.40 -4.73
N GLY A 205 -28.21 13.24 -4.99
CA GLY A 205 -29.62 12.92 -4.75
C GLY A 205 -30.20 11.96 -5.79
N ASP A 206 -31.52 11.80 -5.78
CA ASP A 206 -32.24 10.88 -6.67
C ASP A 206 -32.49 11.45 -8.08
N GLU A 207 -32.20 12.74 -8.31
CA GLU A 207 -32.35 13.36 -9.62
C GLU A 207 -31.24 12.91 -10.58
N ASP A 208 -31.61 12.59 -11.82
CA ASP A 208 -30.64 12.29 -12.87
C ASP A 208 -29.79 13.53 -13.19
N VAL A 209 -28.47 13.35 -13.15
CA VAL A 209 -27.47 14.37 -13.47
C VAL A 209 -26.57 13.91 -14.61
N ASN A 210 -26.24 14.81 -15.52
CA ASN A 210 -25.36 14.50 -16.65
C ASN A 210 -23.89 14.65 -16.23
N LEU A 211 -23.30 13.55 -15.74
CA LEU A 211 -21.92 13.49 -15.28
C LEU A 211 -21.06 12.57 -16.17
N PRO A 212 -19.73 12.77 -16.22
CA PRO A 212 -18.84 11.82 -16.89
C PRO A 212 -18.98 10.40 -16.34
N GLU A 213 -18.91 9.40 -17.23
CA GLU A 213 -18.85 7.98 -16.83
C GLU A 213 -17.45 7.55 -16.37
N THR A 214 -16.43 8.31 -16.77
CA THR A 214 -15.01 8.09 -16.46
C THR A 214 -14.53 9.03 -15.37
N ASN A 215 -13.38 8.73 -14.79
CA ASN A 215 -12.63 9.71 -14.01
C ASN A 215 -11.99 10.70 -14.99
N VAL A 216 -12.07 12.01 -14.71
CA VAL A 216 -11.58 13.03 -15.64
C VAL A 216 -10.62 13.98 -14.95
N GLN A 217 -9.47 14.17 -15.58
CA GLN A 217 -8.51 15.23 -15.29
C GLN A 217 -8.72 16.32 -16.35
N PHE A 218 -9.38 17.41 -15.98
CA PHE A 218 -9.60 18.53 -16.86
C PHE A 218 -8.37 19.44 -16.87
N CYS A 219 -7.61 19.34 -17.94
CA CYS A 219 -6.43 20.13 -18.23
C CYS A 219 -6.80 21.54 -18.72
N ASN A 220 -7.67 22.23 -17.99
CA ASN A 220 -8.18 23.57 -18.31
C ASN A 220 -7.23 24.63 -17.71
N PRO A 221 -6.51 25.44 -18.53
CA PRO A 221 -5.58 26.43 -18.00
C PRO A 221 -6.26 27.53 -17.16
N ALA A 222 -7.55 27.80 -17.38
CA ALA A 222 -8.30 28.76 -16.57
C ALA A 222 -8.52 28.27 -15.13
N ARG A 223 -8.64 26.95 -14.93
CA ARG A 223 -8.67 26.28 -13.63
C ARG A 223 -8.57 24.77 -13.83
N PRO A 224 -7.41 24.16 -13.59
CA PRO A 224 -7.27 22.71 -13.58
C PRO A 224 -8.18 22.08 -12.52
N HIS A 225 -8.85 20.99 -12.88
CA HIS A 225 -9.75 20.31 -11.96
C HIS A 225 -9.90 18.82 -12.29
N THR A 226 -10.33 18.07 -11.29
CA THR A 226 -10.54 16.63 -11.34
C THR A 226 -12.00 16.31 -11.07
N PHE A 227 -12.53 15.30 -11.76
CA PHE A 227 -13.78 14.61 -11.40
C PHE A 227 -13.49 13.13 -11.18
N VAL A 228 -13.99 12.56 -10.07
CA VAL A 228 -13.84 11.15 -9.74
C VAL A 228 -15.19 10.52 -9.40
N VAL A 229 -15.45 9.36 -9.99
CA VAL A 229 -16.57 8.48 -9.66
C VAL A 229 -16.19 7.62 -8.46
N LEU A 230 -16.89 7.78 -7.34
CA LEU A 230 -16.68 7.02 -6.10
C LEU A 230 -17.81 5.98 -5.91
N PRO A 231 -17.73 5.08 -4.90
CA PRO A 231 -18.74 4.05 -4.68
C PRO A 231 -20.15 4.63 -4.50
N GLY A 232 -21.15 3.96 -5.08
CA GLY A 232 -22.54 4.38 -5.01
C GLY A 232 -22.80 5.75 -5.67
N ASN A 233 -23.49 6.62 -4.95
CA ASN A 233 -23.85 7.97 -5.39
C ASN A 233 -22.81 9.03 -5.00
N LEU A 234 -21.63 8.63 -4.52
CA LEU A 234 -20.56 9.55 -4.15
C LEU A 234 -19.80 10.06 -5.37
N ARG A 235 -19.51 11.36 -5.40
CA ARG A 235 -18.66 11.98 -6.43
C ARG A 235 -17.67 12.94 -5.79
N ARG A 236 -16.48 13.03 -6.38
CA ARG A 236 -15.46 14.00 -5.96
C ARG A 236 -15.13 14.96 -7.08
N TRP A 237 -15.05 16.23 -6.71
CA TRP A 237 -14.35 17.24 -7.49
C TRP A 237 -13.11 17.72 -6.74
N GLU A 238 -12.07 18.01 -7.50
CA GLU A 238 -10.88 18.67 -6.97
C GLU A 238 -10.59 19.88 -7.85
N PHE A 239 -10.43 21.07 -7.27
CA PHE A 239 -10.14 22.30 -8.00
C PHE A 239 -8.82 22.87 -7.53
N MET A 240 -7.91 23.14 -8.46
CA MET A 240 -6.69 23.86 -8.13
C MET A 240 -7.04 25.28 -7.73
N LEU A 241 -6.39 25.78 -6.68
CA LEU A 241 -6.46 27.19 -6.30
C LEU A 241 -5.57 28.00 -7.24
N LEU A 242 -6.09 29.13 -7.70
CA LEU A 242 -5.35 30.06 -8.55
C LEU A 242 -4.49 31.00 -7.71
N PRO A 243 -3.45 31.61 -8.28
CA PRO A 243 -2.66 32.63 -7.58
C PRO A 243 -3.53 33.74 -6.98
N GLY A 244 -3.36 33.99 -5.68
CA GLY A 244 -4.11 35.00 -4.94
C GLY A 244 -5.40 34.49 -4.26
N GLU A 245 -5.86 33.27 -4.56
CA GLU A 245 -6.99 32.68 -3.84
C GLU A 245 -6.54 32.09 -2.50
N THR A 246 -7.39 32.26 -1.48
CA THR A 246 -7.18 31.61 -0.18
C THR A 246 -8.06 30.38 -0.02
N GLY A 247 -7.61 29.46 0.84
CA GLY A 247 -8.38 28.27 1.17
C GLY A 247 -9.71 28.59 1.86
N GLU A 248 -9.77 29.66 2.66
CA GLU A 248 -10.98 30.09 3.35
C GLU A 248 -12.04 30.60 2.38
N GLU A 249 -11.65 31.45 1.42
CA GLU A 249 -12.58 32.00 0.43
C GLU A 249 -13.15 30.93 -0.49
N ILE A 250 -12.31 30.01 -0.98
CA ILE A 250 -12.76 28.99 -1.93
C ILE A 250 -13.63 27.90 -1.27
N ASN A 251 -13.51 27.69 0.04
CA ASN A 251 -14.36 26.76 0.80
C ASN A 251 -15.73 27.34 1.17
N ARG A 252 -16.04 28.61 0.85
CA ARG A 252 -17.38 29.17 1.11
C ARG A 252 -18.42 28.44 0.27
N SER A 253 -19.59 28.18 0.85
CA SER A 253 -20.63 27.36 0.20
C SER A 253 -21.05 27.93 -1.15
N GLU A 254 -21.17 29.25 -1.27
CA GLU A 254 -21.55 29.94 -2.50
C GLU A 254 -20.49 29.65 -3.58
N ARG A 255 -19.21 29.74 -3.21
CA ARG A 255 -18.09 29.52 -4.13
C ARG A 255 -17.99 28.05 -4.57
N ILE A 256 -18.25 27.12 -3.66
CA ILE A 256 -18.31 25.68 -3.99
C ILE A 256 -19.41 25.42 -5.03
N TRP A 257 -20.62 25.96 -4.82
CA TRP A 257 -21.73 25.77 -5.77
C TRP A 257 -21.49 26.47 -7.11
N GLU A 258 -20.82 27.62 -7.14
CA GLU A 258 -20.35 28.24 -8.38
C GLU A 258 -19.38 27.33 -9.16
N LEU A 259 -18.43 26.68 -8.48
CA LEU A 259 -17.49 25.76 -9.12
C LEU A 259 -18.18 24.50 -9.64
N LEU A 260 -19.21 24.01 -8.96
CA LEU A 260 -19.97 22.82 -9.34
C LEU A 260 -21.06 23.09 -10.41
N SER A 261 -21.40 24.36 -10.66
CA SER A 261 -22.49 24.75 -11.55
C SER A 261 -22.43 24.21 -12.99
N PRO A 262 -21.26 23.86 -13.57
CA PRO A 262 -21.23 23.20 -14.88
C PRO A 262 -21.84 21.79 -14.89
N TRP A 263 -21.96 21.14 -13.72
CA TRP A 263 -22.41 19.75 -13.59
C TRP A 263 -23.66 19.60 -12.73
N LEU A 264 -23.81 20.42 -11.68
CA LEU A 264 -24.84 20.26 -10.67
C LEU A 264 -25.54 21.59 -10.40
N LYS A 265 -26.86 21.52 -10.18
CA LYS A 265 -27.65 22.62 -9.62
C LYS A 265 -27.76 22.46 -8.10
N PRO A 266 -27.90 23.56 -7.34
CA PRO A 266 -28.22 23.48 -5.91
C PRO A 266 -29.44 22.59 -5.67
N GLY A 267 -29.34 21.67 -4.71
CA GLY A 267 -30.39 20.69 -4.37
C GLY A 267 -30.24 19.32 -5.04
N GLN A 268 -29.41 19.18 -6.08
CA GLN A 268 -29.18 17.88 -6.75
C GLN A 268 -28.15 17.00 -6.03
N ALA A 269 -27.44 17.56 -5.06
CA ALA A 269 -26.46 16.85 -4.25
C ALA A 269 -26.32 17.51 -2.87
N GLU A 270 -25.84 16.74 -1.90
CA GLU A 270 -25.39 17.23 -0.60
C GLU A 270 -23.86 17.27 -0.56
N ILE A 271 -23.29 18.38 -0.11
CA ILE A 271 -21.84 18.45 0.15
C ILE A 271 -21.56 17.65 1.42
N TRP A 272 -20.99 16.47 1.26
CA TRP A 272 -20.53 15.68 2.41
C TRP A 272 -19.30 16.33 3.06
N ARG A 273 -18.44 16.93 2.22
CA ARG A 273 -17.20 17.55 2.68
C ARG A 273 -16.64 18.52 1.67
N SER A 274 -16.02 19.58 2.19
CA SER A 274 -15.05 20.38 1.46
C SER A 274 -13.81 20.62 2.34
N ALA A 275 -12.63 20.56 1.74
CA ALA A 275 -11.40 20.92 2.45
C ALA A 275 -10.30 21.30 1.46
N THR A 276 -9.47 22.25 1.86
CA THR A 276 -8.27 22.63 1.12
C THR A 276 -7.05 21.86 1.61
N TYR A 277 -6.30 21.34 0.65
CA TYR A 277 -5.07 20.60 0.86
C TYR A 277 -3.95 21.21 0.05
N ARG A 278 -2.75 21.15 0.60
CA ARG A 278 -1.54 21.47 -0.16
C ARG A 278 -0.86 20.15 -0.51
N PHE A 279 -0.75 19.89 -1.80
CA PHE A 279 -0.17 18.66 -2.31
C PHE A 279 1.34 18.83 -2.42
N HIS A 280 2.05 18.07 -1.60
CA HIS A 280 3.51 18.06 -1.57
C HIS A 280 4.04 16.80 -2.26
N ALA A 281 5.27 16.88 -2.78
CA ALA A 281 6.08 15.73 -3.18
C ALA A 281 7.33 15.64 -2.30
N LEU A 282 7.23 14.94 -1.18
CA LEU A 282 8.28 14.86 -0.16
C LEU A 282 8.68 13.41 0.09
N VAL A 283 9.97 13.15 0.29
CA VAL A 283 10.50 11.84 0.67
C VAL A 283 11.51 12.02 1.81
N ALA A 284 11.39 11.24 2.88
CA ALA A 284 12.30 11.31 4.02
C ALA A 284 13.69 10.85 3.60
N GLU A 285 14.71 11.56 4.08
CA GLU A 285 16.12 11.25 3.78
C GLU A 285 16.54 9.89 4.36
N SER A 286 15.91 9.47 5.46
CA SER A 286 16.04 8.13 6.05
C SER A 286 14.71 7.66 6.64
N TRP A 287 14.50 6.35 6.64
CA TRP A 287 13.26 5.68 7.05
C TRP A 287 13.46 4.87 8.33
N ARG A 288 14.69 4.83 8.86
CA ARG A 288 15.08 4.09 10.06
C ARG A 288 16.20 4.80 10.81
N LYS A 289 16.10 4.83 12.15
CA LYS A 289 17.23 5.16 13.05
C LYS A 289 17.22 4.21 14.24
N GLY A 290 18.22 3.34 14.33
CA GLY A 290 18.25 2.28 15.33
C GLY A 290 17.06 1.33 15.17
N ASN A 291 16.23 1.23 16.20
CA ASN A 291 15.02 0.43 16.26
C ASN A 291 13.74 1.26 16.06
N VAL A 292 13.86 2.49 15.58
CA VAL A 292 12.73 3.35 15.24
C VAL A 292 12.62 3.47 13.72
N PHE A 293 11.44 3.17 13.20
CA PHE A 293 11.10 3.21 11.77
C PHE A 293 10.02 4.24 11.50
N LEU A 294 9.92 4.70 10.27
CA LEU A 294 8.84 5.55 9.77
C LEU A 294 8.12 4.79 8.65
N ALA A 295 6.81 5.02 8.46
CA ALA A 295 6.04 4.46 7.34
C ALA A 295 4.89 5.37 6.88
N GLY A 296 4.51 5.28 5.60
CA GLY A 296 3.44 6.09 5.02
C GLY A 296 3.78 7.58 4.99
N ASP A 297 2.80 8.44 5.28
CA ASP A 297 2.94 9.90 5.26
C ASP A 297 4.04 10.44 6.20
N ALA A 298 4.48 9.64 7.20
CA ALA A 298 5.64 9.99 8.01
C ALA A 298 6.96 9.96 7.21
N CYS A 299 7.06 9.07 6.22
CA CYS A 299 8.18 8.92 5.30
C CYS A 299 8.02 9.65 3.98
N HIS A 300 6.80 9.82 3.47
CA HIS A 300 6.62 10.36 2.13
C HIS A 300 5.24 10.99 1.94
N MET A 301 5.20 12.16 1.32
CA MET A 301 3.96 12.83 0.94
C MET A 301 3.89 12.83 -0.59
N THR A 302 2.81 12.26 -1.12
CA THR A 302 2.65 12.02 -2.56
C THR A 302 1.54 12.92 -3.11
N PRO A 303 1.74 13.61 -4.25
CA PRO A 303 0.64 14.26 -4.96
C PRO A 303 -0.48 13.24 -5.24
N PRO A 304 -1.76 13.63 -5.16
CA PRO A 304 -2.86 12.66 -5.22
C PRO A 304 -3.10 12.08 -6.62
N PHE A 305 -2.37 12.54 -7.65
CA PHE A 305 -2.44 11.99 -8.99
C PHE A 305 -2.05 10.51 -8.96
N LEU A 306 -2.91 9.65 -9.51
CA LEU A 306 -2.86 8.19 -9.39
C LEU A 306 -3.11 7.60 -7.98
N ALA A 307 -3.53 8.41 -7.00
CA ALA A 307 -3.95 8.00 -5.66
C ALA A 307 -2.95 7.02 -4.97
N GLN A 308 -1.66 7.34 -5.03
CA GLN A 308 -0.58 6.44 -4.57
C GLN A 308 -0.16 6.61 -3.11
N GLY A 309 -0.49 7.72 -2.42
CA GLY A 309 -0.01 7.97 -1.06
C GLY A 309 -0.35 6.85 -0.07
N MET A 310 -1.65 6.56 0.11
CA MET A 310 -2.09 5.46 0.99
C MET A 310 -1.59 4.10 0.47
N VAL A 311 -1.64 3.87 -0.83
CA VAL A 311 -1.20 2.61 -1.47
C VAL A 311 0.24 2.30 -1.11
N GLN A 312 1.15 3.25 -1.30
CA GLN A 312 2.56 3.06 -0.96
C GLN A 312 2.75 2.90 0.55
N GLY A 313 2.00 3.62 1.39
CA GLY A 313 2.02 3.42 2.83
C GLY A 313 1.59 2.02 3.27
N ILE A 314 0.54 1.43 2.68
CA ILE A 314 0.15 0.04 2.96
C ILE A 314 1.24 -0.94 2.50
N LYS A 315 1.87 -0.69 1.35
CA LYS A 315 3.00 -1.49 0.87
C LYS A 315 4.22 -1.37 1.78
N ASP A 316 4.45 -0.22 2.41
CA ASP A 316 5.48 -0.05 3.43
C ASP A 316 5.18 -0.91 4.66
N ALA A 317 3.93 -0.91 5.13
CA ALA A 317 3.50 -1.76 6.25
C ALA A 317 3.66 -3.25 5.94
N SER A 318 3.27 -3.68 4.73
CA SER A 318 3.46 -5.06 4.25
C SER A 318 4.93 -5.45 4.24
N ASN A 319 5.79 -4.61 3.67
CA ASN A 319 7.23 -4.85 3.58
C ASN A 319 7.92 -4.87 4.94
N LEU A 320 7.58 -3.93 5.84
CA LEU A 320 8.21 -3.81 7.15
C LEU A 320 7.71 -4.87 8.13
N GLY A 321 6.42 -5.22 8.08
CA GLY A 321 5.77 -6.11 9.04
C GLY A 321 6.43 -7.48 9.15
N TRP A 322 6.65 -8.16 8.02
CA TRP A 322 7.28 -9.48 8.02
C TRP A 322 8.77 -9.42 8.40
N LYS A 323 9.47 -8.32 8.10
CA LYS A 323 10.88 -8.12 8.46
C LYS A 323 11.06 -7.93 9.95
N ILE A 324 10.20 -7.11 10.58
CA ILE A 324 10.15 -6.96 12.04
C ILE A 324 9.81 -8.30 12.70
N ALA A 325 8.80 -9.01 12.20
CA ALA A 325 8.44 -10.33 12.72
C ALA A 325 9.61 -11.32 12.63
N SER A 326 10.26 -11.41 11.47
CA SER A 326 11.45 -12.25 11.26
C SER A 326 12.57 -11.92 12.24
N ALA A 327 12.92 -10.64 12.39
CA ALA A 327 13.97 -10.21 13.32
C ALA A 327 13.63 -10.55 14.79
N LEU A 328 12.36 -10.37 15.21
CA LEU A 328 11.90 -10.75 16.55
C LEU A 328 11.87 -12.27 16.78
N GLN A 329 11.80 -13.06 15.71
CA GLN A 329 11.75 -14.52 15.75
C GLN A 329 13.13 -15.19 15.57
N GLY A 330 14.22 -14.41 15.62
CA GLY A 330 15.61 -14.90 15.52
C GLY A 330 16.25 -14.69 14.15
N GLY A 331 15.59 -13.97 13.24
CA GLY A 331 16.11 -13.65 11.92
C GLY A 331 17.26 -12.64 11.95
N PRO A 332 18.02 -12.53 10.85
CA PRO A 332 19.18 -11.65 10.79
C PRO A 332 18.77 -10.17 10.86
N ALA A 333 19.30 -9.41 11.83
CA ALA A 333 18.95 -8.01 12.04
C ALA A 333 19.19 -7.09 10.82
N LYS A 334 20.16 -7.43 9.97
CA LYS A 334 20.44 -6.72 8.70
C LYS A 334 19.26 -6.74 7.71
N LEU A 335 18.31 -7.67 7.87
CA LEU A 335 17.09 -7.70 7.06
C LEU A 335 16.28 -6.41 7.23
N LEU A 336 16.31 -5.80 8.41
CA LEU A 336 15.59 -4.56 8.68
C LEU A 336 16.17 -3.36 7.91
N ASP A 337 17.45 -3.40 7.55
CA ASP A 337 18.07 -2.35 6.71
C ASP A 337 17.53 -2.37 5.29
N THR A 338 17.06 -3.53 4.81
CA THR A 338 16.51 -3.65 3.47
C THR A 338 15.15 -2.95 3.32
N TYR A 339 14.49 -2.57 4.43
CA TYR A 339 13.24 -1.78 4.36
C TYR A 339 13.47 -0.45 3.63
N GLU A 340 14.44 0.35 4.07
CA GLU A 340 14.77 1.62 3.42
C GLU A 340 15.34 1.38 2.02
N GLN A 341 16.26 0.40 1.89
CA GLN A 341 16.90 0.05 0.61
C GLN A 341 15.88 -0.31 -0.48
N GLU A 342 14.82 -1.03 -0.12
CA GLU A 342 13.75 -1.44 -1.05
C GLU A 342 12.74 -0.32 -1.30
N ARG A 343 12.24 0.30 -0.24
CA ARG A 343 11.04 1.14 -0.32
C ARG A 343 11.34 2.57 -0.70
N ARG A 344 12.40 3.19 -0.16
CA ARG A 344 12.70 4.61 -0.40
C ARG A 344 12.95 4.91 -1.88
N PRO A 345 13.82 4.18 -2.62
CA PRO A 345 14.03 4.45 -4.04
C PRO A 345 12.79 4.20 -4.90
N LEU A 346 12.02 3.15 -4.59
CA LEU A 346 10.79 2.83 -5.30
C LEU A 346 9.75 3.94 -5.11
N VAL A 347 9.50 4.35 -3.86
CA VAL A 347 8.53 5.40 -3.54
C VAL A 347 8.96 6.75 -4.11
N HIS A 348 10.25 7.08 -4.08
CA HIS A 348 10.79 8.27 -4.75
C HIS A 348 10.47 8.27 -6.25
N LYS A 349 10.66 7.14 -6.94
CA LYS A 349 10.33 6.99 -8.35
C LYS A 349 8.83 7.11 -8.62
N VAL A 350 8.00 6.48 -7.79
CA VAL A 350 6.53 6.59 -7.86
C VAL A 350 6.10 8.05 -7.71
N ILE A 351 6.61 8.75 -6.70
CA ILE A 351 6.27 10.17 -6.46
C ILE A 351 6.72 11.02 -7.65
N SER A 352 7.92 10.79 -8.17
CA SER A 352 8.41 11.48 -9.37
C SER A 352 7.47 11.31 -10.57
N ILE A 353 6.96 10.09 -10.79
CA ILE A 353 5.97 9.81 -11.86
C ILE A 353 4.65 10.55 -11.59
N THR A 354 4.11 10.47 -10.37
CA THR A 354 2.85 11.14 -10.01
C THR A 354 2.96 12.66 -10.13
N LYS A 355 4.13 13.22 -9.76
CA LYS A 355 4.47 14.64 -9.93
C LYS A 355 4.42 15.04 -11.40
N SER A 356 5.12 14.33 -12.28
CA SER A 356 5.14 14.67 -13.70
C SER A 356 3.77 14.58 -14.35
N LEU A 357 2.93 13.64 -13.92
CA LEU A 357 1.53 13.58 -14.35
C LEU A 357 0.70 14.76 -13.83
N GLY A 358 0.94 15.16 -12.58
CA GLY A 358 0.35 16.35 -11.99
C GLY A 358 0.71 17.64 -12.70
N GLU A 359 1.99 17.82 -13.07
CA GLU A 359 2.46 18.99 -13.82
C GLU A 359 1.74 19.16 -15.17
N VAL A 360 1.44 18.05 -15.85
CA VAL A 360 0.64 18.06 -17.09
C VAL A 360 -0.76 18.62 -16.84
N ILE A 361 -1.38 18.30 -15.70
CA ILE A 361 -2.73 18.74 -15.33
C ILE A 361 -2.71 20.21 -14.88
N CYS A 362 -1.76 20.57 -14.02
CA CYS A 362 -1.66 21.87 -13.33
C CYS A 362 -1.18 23.03 -14.21
N GLU A 363 -0.90 22.83 -15.50
CA GLU A 363 -0.46 23.92 -16.38
C GLU A 363 -1.58 24.95 -16.61
N ILE A 364 -1.34 26.19 -16.18
CA ILE A 364 -2.27 27.33 -16.25
C ILE A 364 -1.86 28.39 -17.26
N ASP A 365 -0.64 28.32 -17.78
CA ASP A 365 -0.20 29.20 -18.85
C ASP A 365 -0.84 28.78 -20.16
N GLN A 366 -1.53 29.71 -20.81
CA GLN A 366 -2.34 29.43 -21.98
C GLN A 366 -1.50 28.89 -23.15
N GLU A 367 -0.36 29.50 -23.44
CA GLU A 367 0.50 29.10 -24.56
C GLU A 367 1.11 27.71 -24.32
N ARG A 368 1.59 27.46 -23.09
CA ARG A 368 2.11 26.13 -22.72
C ARG A 368 1.02 25.06 -22.72
N ALA A 369 -0.18 25.39 -22.26
CA ALA A 369 -1.32 24.48 -22.29
C ALA A 369 -1.74 24.11 -23.72
N GLU A 370 -1.73 25.07 -24.65
CA GLU A 370 -2.01 24.83 -26.08
C GLU A 370 -0.94 23.94 -26.72
N ALA A 371 0.34 24.20 -26.46
CA ALA A 371 1.44 23.36 -26.94
C ALA A 371 1.35 21.92 -26.40
N ARG A 372 1.10 21.77 -25.09
CA ARG A 372 0.83 20.48 -24.44
C ARG A 372 -0.33 19.75 -25.13
N ASN A 373 -1.46 20.45 -25.33
CA ASN A 373 -2.65 19.87 -25.95
C ASN A 373 -2.36 19.38 -27.36
N ALA A 374 -1.65 20.17 -28.18
CA ALA A 374 -1.29 19.79 -29.54
C ALA A 374 -0.41 18.52 -29.55
N ALA A 375 0.61 18.45 -28.70
CA ALA A 375 1.50 17.29 -28.59
C ALA A 375 0.74 16.02 -28.15
N MET A 376 -0.14 16.15 -27.14
CA MET A 376 -0.92 15.01 -26.65
C MET A 376 -1.98 14.53 -27.66
N LYS A 377 -2.63 15.46 -28.39
CA LYS A 377 -3.56 15.11 -29.48
C LYS A 377 -2.84 14.34 -30.59
N ALA A 378 -1.61 14.71 -30.94
CA ALA A 378 -0.80 13.96 -31.91
C ALA A 378 -0.53 12.52 -31.43
N LEU A 379 -0.14 12.32 -30.16
CA LEU A 379 0.03 10.98 -29.58
C LEU A 379 -1.25 10.15 -29.60
N VAL A 380 -2.42 10.76 -29.33
CA VAL A 380 -3.71 10.08 -29.43
C VAL A 380 -4.00 9.66 -30.88
N ALA A 381 -3.76 10.54 -31.86
CA ALA A 381 -3.94 10.24 -33.28
C ALA A 381 -3.00 9.12 -33.78
N GLU A 382 -1.81 8.99 -33.18
CA GLU A 382 -0.86 7.90 -33.44
C GLU A 382 -1.18 6.59 -32.70
N GLY A 383 -2.27 6.52 -31.91
CA GLY A 383 -2.61 5.35 -31.10
C GLY A 383 -1.75 5.16 -29.84
N LYS A 384 -0.95 6.18 -29.47
CA LYS A 384 -0.07 6.20 -28.27
C LYS A 384 -0.67 6.98 -27.10
N GLY A 385 -1.95 7.34 -27.19
CA GLY A 385 -2.68 8.11 -26.18
C GLY A 385 -3.15 7.29 -24.96
N THR A 386 -3.05 5.96 -25.02
CA THR A 386 -3.53 5.06 -23.97
C THR A 386 -2.37 4.44 -23.21
N VAL A 387 -2.46 4.45 -21.87
CA VAL A 387 -1.45 3.91 -20.96
C VAL A 387 -2.11 2.93 -19.98
N ILE A 388 -1.48 1.79 -19.75
CA ILE A 388 -1.90 0.85 -18.69
C ILE A 388 -1.38 1.39 -17.35
N ARG A 389 -2.27 1.66 -16.40
CA ARG A 389 -1.89 2.28 -15.12
C ARG A 389 -0.82 1.47 -14.38
N GLN A 390 -0.98 0.15 -14.32
CA GLN A 390 -0.11 -0.76 -13.57
C GLN A 390 1.29 -0.92 -14.20
N SER A 391 1.49 -0.51 -15.46
CA SER A 391 2.83 -0.56 -16.08
C SER A 391 3.70 0.66 -15.76
N LEU A 392 3.19 1.62 -14.99
CA LEU A 392 3.91 2.84 -14.65
C LEU A 392 4.94 2.64 -13.54
N PHE A 393 4.69 1.70 -12.62
CA PHE A 393 5.50 1.57 -11.41
C PHE A 393 6.55 0.48 -11.58
N PRO A 394 7.82 0.76 -11.21
CA PRO A 394 8.89 -0.23 -11.30
C PRO A 394 8.79 -1.28 -10.19
N PRO A 395 9.41 -2.46 -10.38
CA PRO A 395 9.62 -3.41 -9.30
C PRO A 395 10.63 -2.90 -8.26
N ILE A 396 10.73 -3.62 -7.13
CA ILE A 396 11.85 -3.47 -6.19
C ILE A 396 13.15 -3.87 -6.91
N ALA A 397 14.20 -3.07 -6.76
CA ALA A 397 15.44 -3.24 -7.52
C ALA A 397 16.65 -3.65 -6.67
N ASP A 398 16.53 -3.64 -5.35
CA ASP A 398 17.63 -3.93 -4.41
C ASP A 398 17.07 -4.44 -3.07
N GLY A 399 17.92 -4.87 -2.13
CA GLY A 399 17.54 -5.33 -0.80
C GLY A 399 17.42 -6.85 -0.66
N ALA A 400 16.39 -7.33 0.03
CA ALA A 400 16.16 -8.76 0.27
C ALA A 400 15.51 -9.43 -0.96
N ILE A 401 16.21 -9.36 -2.09
CA ILE A 401 15.89 -10.06 -3.35
C ILE A 401 17.13 -10.84 -3.82
N GLY A 402 16.93 -11.77 -4.75
CA GLY A 402 18.00 -12.54 -5.35
C GLY A 402 18.72 -11.75 -6.45
N PHE A 403 20.01 -12.00 -6.58
CA PHE A 403 20.86 -11.41 -7.61
C PHE A 403 21.50 -12.51 -8.47
N ALA A 404 21.64 -12.22 -9.76
CA ALA A 404 22.43 -13.03 -10.66
C ALA A 404 23.94 -12.77 -10.46
N SER A 405 24.78 -13.65 -10.99
CA SER A 405 26.25 -13.56 -10.87
C SER A 405 26.86 -12.27 -11.44
N ASN A 406 26.14 -11.57 -12.32
CA ASN A 406 26.53 -10.26 -12.88
C ASN A 406 26.17 -9.06 -11.97
N GLY A 407 25.65 -9.31 -10.75
CA GLY A 407 25.28 -8.29 -9.78
C GLY A 407 23.96 -7.57 -10.06
N ARG A 408 23.20 -7.97 -11.10
CA ARG A 408 21.85 -7.46 -11.34
C ARG A 408 20.81 -8.31 -10.58
N PRO A 409 19.62 -7.76 -10.27
CA PRO A 409 18.53 -8.56 -9.76
C PRO A 409 18.29 -9.79 -10.64
N ALA A 410 18.03 -10.93 -10.00
CA ALA A 410 17.69 -12.16 -10.69
C ALA A 410 16.41 -11.97 -11.54
N PRO A 411 16.18 -12.78 -12.58
CA PRO A 411 14.96 -12.68 -13.38
C PRO A 411 13.69 -12.66 -12.50
N GLY A 412 12.77 -11.74 -12.76
CA GLY A 412 11.53 -11.58 -11.99
C GLY A 412 11.70 -11.04 -10.56
N ALA A 413 12.92 -10.89 -10.05
CA ALA A 413 13.16 -10.40 -8.69
C ALA A 413 12.56 -8.99 -8.50
N GLY A 414 11.87 -8.79 -7.37
CA GLY A 414 11.20 -7.55 -7.03
C GLY A 414 9.85 -7.32 -7.70
N GLU A 415 9.45 -8.14 -8.67
CA GLU A 415 8.09 -8.14 -9.21
C GLU A 415 7.11 -8.79 -8.22
N VAL A 416 5.84 -8.42 -8.31
CA VAL A 416 4.78 -9.06 -7.53
C VAL A 416 4.37 -10.39 -8.19
N CYS A 417 4.33 -11.47 -7.39
CA CYS A 417 3.94 -12.79 -7.85
C CYS A 417 2.48 -12.79 -8.37
N PRO A 418 2.19 -13.34 -9.56
CA PRO A 418 0.82 -13.58 -9.98
C PRO A 418 0.04 -14.38 -8.93
N GLN A 419 -1.25 -14.07 -8.78
CA GLN A 419 -2.17 -14.80 -7.91
C GLN A 419 -3.34 -15.29 -8.75
N PRO A 420 -3.32 -16.55 -9.20
CA PRO A 420 -4.46 -17.16 -9.84
C PRO A 420 -5.47 -17.71 -8.83
N ARG A 421 -6.60 -18.18 -9.35
CA ARG A 421 -7.42 -19.16 -8.65
C ARG A 421 -6.86 -20.57 -8.88
N VAL A 422 -6.84 -21.35 -7.82
CA VAL A 422 -6.37 -22.74 -7.83
C VAL A 422 -7.43 -23.65 -7.21
N VAL A 423 -7.44 -24.90 -7.65
CA VAL A 423 -8.26 -25.96 -7.07
C VAL A 423 -7.39 -26.80 -6.14
N VAL A 424 -7.74 -26.81 -4.85
CA VAL A 424 -7.11 -27.64 -3.82
C VAL A 424 -8.20 -28.42 -3.11
N GLY A 425 -8.11 -29.75 -3.09
CA GLY A 425 -9.14 -30.59 -2.48
C GLY A 425 -10.54 -30.44 -3.09
N GLY A 426 -10.63 -30.02 -4.36
CA GLY A 426 -11.90 -29.75 -5.05
C GLY A 426 -12.51 -28.38 -4.79
N ILE A 427 -11.85 -27.52 -4.01
CA ILE A 427 -12.31 -26.16 -3.70
C ILE A 427 -11.49 -25.15 -4.52
N SER A 428 -12.19 -24.27 -5.23
CA SER A 428 -11.60 -23.14 -5.95
C SER A 428 -11.32 -22.00 -4.98
N ILE A 429 -10.06 -21.58 -4.86
CA ILE A 429 -9.62 -20.53 -3.93
C ILE A 429 -8.52 -19.65 -4.55
N LEU A 430 -8.35 -18.44 -4.04
CA LEU A 430 -7.22 -17.59 -4.43
C LEU A 430 -5.91 -18.17 -3.90
N PHE A 431 -4.87 -18.15 -4.73
CA PHE A 431 -3.64 -18.88 -4.40
C PHE A 431 -2.93 -18.38 -3.14
N ASP A 432 -2.97 -17.08 -2.82
CA ASP A 432 -2.32 -16.59 -1.60
C ASP A 432 -2.94 -17.17 -0.32
N ASP A 433 -4.21 -17.59 -0.35
CA ASP A 433 -4.88 -18.23 0.77
C ASP A 433 -4.37 -19.66 1.00
N VAL A 434 -3.62 -20.22 0.05
CA VAL A 434 -2.96 -21.52 0.13
C VAL A 434 -1.49 -21.37 0.54
N LEU A 435 -0.82 -20.29 0.10
CA LEU A 435 0.63 -20.12 0.26
C LEU A 435 1.09 -19.86 1.71
N GLY A 436 0.21 -19.38 2.60
CA GLY A 436 0.61 -18.94 3.95
C GLY A 436 1.51 -17.69 3.92
N ASN A 437 2.07 -17.26 5.05
CA ASN A 437 2.80 -15.98 5.16
C ASN A 437 4.34 -16.13 5.24
N ASP A 438 4.87 -17.24 4.73
CA ASP A 438 6.31 -17.54 4.73
C ASP A 438 6.92 -17.44 3.34
N PHE A 439 8.23 -17.67 3.25
CA PHE A 439 8.88 -17.91 1.96
C PHE A 439 8.36 -19.21 1.35
N VAL A 440 8.09 -19.18 0.05
CA VAL A 440 7.61 -20.36 -0.69
C VAL A 440 8.35 -20.50 -2.02
N VAL A 441 8.49 -21.73 -2.49
CA VAL A 441 8.88 -22.04 -3.87
C VAL A 441 7.66 -22.53 -4.63
N ILE A 442 7.41 -21.95 -5.81
CA ILE A 442 6.39 -22.44 -6.74
C ILE A 442 7.12 -22.95 -7.98
N ALA A 443 6.92 -24.23 -8.33
CA ALA A 443 7.66 -24.90 -9.39
C ALA A 443 6.76 -25.60 -10.42
N LYS A 444 7.14 -25.52 -11.69
CA LYS A 444 6.46 -26.16 -12.82
C LYS A 444 7.45 -26.95 -13.67
N GLY A 445 7.34 -28.27 -13.62
CA GLY A 445 8.15 -29.18 -14.46
C GLY A 445 9.66 -29.05 -14.20
N LEU A 446 10.05 -28.63 -13.00
CA LEU A 446 11.43 -28.65 -12.53
C LEU A 446 11.67 -29.97 -11.81
N ASN A 447 12.73 -30.70 -12.17
CA ASN A 447 13.14 -31.88 -11.40
C ASN A 447 13.89 -31.43 -10.15
N ILE A 448 13.24 -31.50 -8.98
CA ILE A 448 13.82 -31.07 -7.70
C ILE A 448 14.32 -32.31 -6.94
N THR A 449 15.64 -32.41 -6.80
CA THR A 449 16.36 -33.47 -6.10
C THR A 449 16.16 -33.43 -4.59
N ASP A 450 16.45 -34.55 -3.92
CA ASP A 450 16.41 -34.64 -2.46
C ASP A 450 17.33 -33.62 -1.78
N ALA A 451 18.45 -33.24 -2.40
CA ALA A 451 19.36 -32.23 -1.87
C ALA A 451 18.66 -30.86 -1.72
N VAL A 452 17.95 -30.42 -2.77
CA VAL A 452 17.19 -29.16 -2.72
C VAL A 452 15.99 -29.28 -1.80
N ARG A 453 15.26 -30.41 -1.79
CA ARG A 453 14.14 -30.63 -0.86
C ARG A 453 14.59 -30.59 0.61
N ASN A 454 15.77 -31.14 0.92
CA ASN A 454 16.38 -31.04 2.25
C ASN A 454 16.78 -29.60 2.59
N GLN A 455 17.30 -28.84 1.63
CA GLN A 455 17.63 -27.42 1.83
C GLN A 455 16.38 -26.59 2.11
N LEU A 456 15.29 -26.78 1.35
CA LEU A 456 14.00 -26.12 1.59
C LEU A 456 13.47 -26.45 2.99
N SER A 457 13.54 -27.72 3.40
CA SER A 457 13.11 -28.17 4.72
C SER A 457 13.92 -27.49 5.85
N ARG A 458 15.25 -27.39 5.70
CA ARG A 458 16.13 -26.68 6.66
C ARG A 458 15.83 -25.18 6.75
N LEU A 459 15.38 -24.57 5.67
CA LEU A 459 15.01 -23.15 5.62
C LEU A 459 13.53 -22.92 5.97
N ALA A 460 12.77 -23.98 6.27
CA ALA A 460 11.33 -23.95 6.49
C ALA A 460 10.54 -23.32 5.31
N ILE A 461 10.97 -23.57 4.07
CA ILE A 461 10.35 -23.06 2.85
C ILE A 461 9.41 -24.11 2.28
N ALA A 462 8.14 -23.76 2.10
CA ALA A 462 7.16 -24.65 1.48
C ALA A 462 7.38 -24.72 -0.04
N LEU A 463 7.11 -25.90 -0.62
CA LEU A 463 7.21 -26.15 -2.05
C LEU A 463 5.82 -26.47 -2.62
N PHE A 464 5.40 -25.70 -3.61
CA PHE A 464 4.15 -25.88 -4.34
C PHE A 464 4.45 -26.26 -5.79
N GLU A 465 4.01 -27.44 -6.21
CA GLU A 465 4.30 -27.98 -7.54
C GLU A 465 3.01 -28.09 -8.38
N PHE A 466 3.07 -27.65 -9.63
CA PHE A 466 1.96 -27.80 -10.58
C PHE A 466 1.74 -29.27 -10.95
N GLY A 467 0.49 -29.74 -10.93
CA GLY A 467 0.07 -30.98 -11.59
C GLY A 467 0.64 -32.29 -10.99
N VAL A 468 1.07 -32.28 -9.72
CA VAL A 468 1.48 -33.48 -8.97
C VAL A 468 0.38 -33.91 -7.99
N ALA A 469 0.42 -35.15 -7.50
CA ALA A 469 -0.65 -35.75 -6.68
C ALA A 469 -0.99 -34.96 -5.39
N ASP A 470 -0.02 -34.23 -4.83
CA ASP A 470 -0.17 -33.33 -3.67
C ASP A 470 0.03 -31.84 -4.03
N GLY A 471 -0.09 -31.52 -5.32
CA GLY A 471 0.11 -30.18 -5.87
C GLY A 471 -1.17 -29.36 -5.92
N PHE A 472 -1.22 -28.42 -6.86
CA PHE A 472 -2.41 -27.64 -7.17
C PHE A 472 -2.70 -27.66 -8.67
N GLU A 473 -3.97 -27.40 -9.02
CA GLU A 473 -4.41 -27.15 -10.39
C GLU A 473 -4.82 -25.69 -10.52
N GLU A 474 -4.38 -25.02 -11.59
CA GLU A 474 -4.70 -23.62 -11.85
C GLU A 474 -5.87 -23.50 -12.84
N GLU A 475 -6.85 -22.63 -12.56
CA GLU A 475 -8.06 -22.52 -13.39
C GLU A 475 -7.87 -21.69 -14.68
N GLU A 476 -7.13 -20.58 -14.60
CA GLU A 476 -7.04 -19.56 -15.67
C GLU A 476 -5.66 -19.48 -16.34
N HIS A 477 -4.74 -20.39 -15.98
CA HIS A 477 -3.36 -20.47 -16.48
C HIS A 477 -2.57 -19.14 -16.44
N ILE A 478 -2.92 -18.18 -15.57
CA ILE A 478 -2.25 -16.89 -15.37
C ILE A 478 -0.80 -17.09 -14.95
N LEU A 479 -0.55 -17.81 -13.85
CA LEU A 479 0.79 -18.06 -13.32
C LEU A 479 1.53 -19.05 -14.21
N GLU A 480 0.86 -20.10 -14.66
CA GLU A 480 1.40 -21.08 -15.58
C GLU A 480 1.93 -20.44 -16.88
N SER A 481 1.15 -19.56 -17.50
CA SER A 481 1.54 -18.85 -18.73
C SER A 481 2.62 -17.83 -18.43
N TRP A 482 2.52 -17.08 -17.32
CA TRP A 482 3.54 -16.12 -16.91
C TRP A 482 4.92 -16.76 -16.71
N LEU A 483 4.98 -17.97 -16.13
CA LEU A 483 6.22 -18.76 -16.03
C LEU A 483 6.71 -19.20 -17.41
N SER A 484 5.82 -19.77 -18.22
CA SER A 484 6.17 -20.42 -19.49
C SER A 484 6.62 -19.42 -20.57
N GLU A 485 5.92 -18.29 -20.70
CA GLU A 485 6.27 -17.19 -21.63
C GLU A 485 7.64 -16.58 -21.33
N ARG A 486 8.08 -16.67 -20.07
CA ARG A 486 9.36 -16.13 -19.59
C ARG A 486 10.44 -17.20 -19.46
N GLY A 487 10.14 -18.46 -19.76
CA GLY A 487 11.07 -19.57 -19.67
C GLY A 487 11.41 -20.01 -18.24
N PHE A 488 10.64 -19.59 -17.24
CA PHE A 488 10.88 -19.94 -15.83
C PHE A 488 10.29 -21.31 -15.49
N ARG A 489 11.00 -22.05 -14.64
CA ARG A 489 10.60 -23.36 -14.09
C ARG A 489 10.30 -23.32 -12.61
N ALA A 490 10.83 -22.35 -11.87
CA ALA A 490 10.42 -22.07 -10.51
C ALA A 490 10.57 -20.59 -10.15
N ILE A 491 9.84 -20.16 -9.11
CA ILE A 491 10.01 -18.87 -8.45
C ILE A 491 10.11 -19.07 -6.95
N VAL A 492 10.94 -18.24 -6.31
CA VAL A 492 10.98 -18.08 -4.86
C VAL A 492 10.20 -16.82 -4.52
N VAL A 493 9.20 -16.91 -3.64
CA VAL A 493 8.30 -15.80 -3.28
C VAL A 493 8.44 -15.48 -1.79
N ARG A 494 8.51 -14.18 -1.48
CA ARG A 494 8.61 -13.64 -0.12
C ARG A 494 7.26 -13.65 0.61
N PRO A 495 7.26 -13.49 1.95
CA PRO A 495 6.06 -13.27 2.75
C PRO A 495 5.14 -12.14 2.24
N ASP A 496 5.70 -11.08 1.67
CA ASP A 496 4.98 -9.93 1.11
C ASP A 496 4.57 -10.10 -0.36
N ARG A 497 4.62 -11.34 -0.89
CA ARG A 497 4.26 -11.73 -2.27
C ARG A 497 5.14 -11.15 -3.37
N VAL A 498 6.27 -10.55 -3.00
CA VAL A 498 7.31 -10.14 -3.93
C VAL A 498 8.16 -11.36 -4.31
N ILE A 499 8.47 -11.50 -5.59
CA ILE A 499 9.35 -12.55 -6.09
C ILE A 499 10.77 -12.23 -5.62
N PHE A 500 11.39 -13.15 -4.89
CA PHE A 500 12.81 -13.09 -4.54
C PHE A 500 13.67 -13.35 -5.79
N GLY A 501 13.30 -14.32 -6.61
CA GLY A 501 13.88 -14.56 -7.93
C GLY A 501 13.20 -15.71 -8.66
N ALA A 502 13.33 -15.73 -9.99
CA ALA A 502 12.86 -16.77 -10.89
C ALA A 502 14.04 -17.51 -11.52
N VAL A 503 13.84 -18.80 -11.79
CA VAL A 503 14.90 -19.72 -12.25
C VAL A 503 14.39 -20.63 -13.35
N SER A 504 15.29 -21.03 -14.23
CA SER A 504 15.02 -21.94 -15.36
C SER A 504 15.47 -23.38 -15.07
N ASP A 505 16.36 -23.57 -14.09
CA ASP A 505 16.85 -24.89 -13.68
C ASP A 505 17.15 -24.96 -12.17
N GLU A 506 17.53 -26.16 -11.71
CA GLU A 506 17.75 -26.46 -10.29
C GLU A 506 19.06 -25.85 -9.75
N SER A 507 20.06 -25.64 -10.60
CA SER A 507 21.33 -25.04 -10.17
C SER A 507 21.11 -23.56 -9.81
N GLU A 508 20.35 -22.85 -10.63
CA GLU A 508 19.91 -21.49 -10.33
C GLU A 508 19.04 -21.42 -9.06
N LEU A 509 18.14 -22.39 -8.85
CA LEU A 509 17.35 -22.48 -7.62
C LEU A 509 18.25 -22.61 -6.39
N THR A 510 19.25 -23.49 -6.45
CA THR A 510 20.21 -23.72 -5.37
C THR A 510 20.94 -22.42 -5.01
N MET A 511 21.43 -21.67 -6.01
CA MET A 511 22.07 -20.37 -5.81
C MET A 511 21.15 -19.33 -5.17
N LEU A 512 19.87 -19.29 -5.56
CA LEU A 512 18.90 -18.39 -4.92
C LEU A 512 18.64 -18.77 -3.46
N LEU A 513 18.51 -20.06 -3.16
CA LEU A 513 18.28 -20.54 -1.79
C LEU A 513 19.49 -20.27 -0.88
N GLU A 514 20.72 -20.28 -1.41
CA GLU A 514 21.92 -19.86 -0.68
C GLU A 514 21.90 -18.38 -0.31
N GLN A 515 21.48 -17.52 -1.25
CA GLN A 515 21.28 -16.09 -0.97
C GLN A 515 20.17 -15.87 0.05
N LEU A 516 19.06 -16.60 -0.10
CA LEU A 516 17.90 -16.50 0.78
C LEU A 516 18.23 -16.91 2.22
N ALA A 517 19.10 -17.90 2.42
CA ALA A 517 19.57 -18.30 3.75
C ALA A 517 20.23 -17.13 4.53
N GLY A 518 20.70 -16.10 3.83
CA GLY A 518 21.20 -14.86 4.44
C GLY A 518 20.11 -13.94 5.02
N TRP A 519 18.83 -14.23 4.76
CA TRP A 519 17.66 -13.44 5.17
C TRP A 519 16.68 -14.21 6.07
N THR A 520 16.82 -15.52 6.20
CA THR A 520 15.92 -16.37 7.00
C THR A 520 16.55 -16.79 8.32
N VAL A 521 15.72 -17.32 9.22
CA VAL A 521 16.18 -17.99 10.43
C VAL A 521 16.79 -19.34 10.03
N SER A 522 18.01 -19.64 10.50
CA SER A 522 18.59 -20.97 10.31
C SER A 522 17.95 -21.94 11.32
N ALA A 523 17.42 -23.08 10.87
CA ALA A 523 16.84 -24.11 11.75
C ALA A 523 17.86 -24.84 12.65
N ASN A 524 19.09 -24.31 12.79
CA ASN A 524 20.14 -24.90 13.63
C ASN A 524 20.00 -24.58 15.13
N ASP A 525 19.00 -23.80 15.55
CA ASP A 525 18.62 -23.70 16.96
C ASP A 525 17.44 -24.64 17.23
N GLU A 526 17.75 -25.83 17.76
CA GLU A 526 16.78 -26.83 18.19
C GLU A 526 15.80 -26.25 19.22
N GLY A 527 14.54 -26.11 18.78
CA GLY A 527 13.41 -25.69 19.61
C GLY A 527 12.10 -25.80 18.84
N ASP A 528 11.64 -27.04 18.64
CA ASP A 528 10.24 -27.45 18.39
C ASP A 528 9.35 -26.43 17.62
N ARG A 529 9.61 -26.24 16.32
CA ARG A 529 8.75 -25.42 15.43
C ARG A 529 8.05 -26.19 14.31
N THR A 530 7.90 -27.51 14.45
CA THR A 530 7.06 -28.32 13.57
C THR A 530 5.71 -28.61 14.24
N LYS A 531 4.86 -27.58 14.42
CA LYS A 531 3.38 -27.72 14.63
C LYS A 531 2.65 -26.38 14.83
N ALA A 532 2.57 -25.60 13.76
CA ALA A 532 1.48 -24.67 13.44
C ALA A 532 1.86 -24.22 12.03
N TRP A 533 1.18 -24.61 10.95
CA TRP A 533 0.13 -23.79 10.35
C TRP A 533 -0.43 -24.53 9.12
N VAL A 534 -0.77 -25.80 9.30
CA VAL A 534 -1.71 -26.51 8.43
C VAL A 534 -2.95 -26.76 9.26
N ASP A 535 -3.66 -25.68 9.61
CA ASP A 535 -5.02 -25.85 10.07
C ASP A 535 -5.90 -26.09 8.85
N LYS A 536 -6.01 -27.35 8.46
CA LYS A 536 -6.97 -27.82 7.47
C LYS A 536 -8.43 -27.56 7.88
N SER A 537 -8.70 -27.07 9.10
CA SER A 537 -10.07 -26.73 9.52
C SER A 537 -10.60 -25.39 9.03
N ARG A 538 -9.81 -24.63 8.25
CA ARG A 538 -10.27 -23.42 7.55
C ARG A 538 -10.72 -23.63 6.11
N TYR A 539 -10.78 -24.86 5.61
CA TYR A 539 -11.32 -25.18 4.28
C TYR A 539 -12.56 -26.07 4.38
#